data_AF-A0A7H8HGH9-F1
#
_entry.id   AF-A0A7H8HGH9-F1
#
_cell.length_a   1.000
_cell.length_b   1.000
_cell.length_c   1.000
_cell.angle_alpha   90.00
_cell.angle_beta   90.00
_cell.angle_gamma   90.00
#
_symmetry.space_group_name_H-M   'P 1'
#
loop_
_entity.id
_entity.type
_entity.pdbx_description
1 polymer ?
#
loop_
_entity_poly.entity_id
_entity_poly.type
_entity_poly.pdbx_seq_one_letter_code
_entity_poly.pdbx_strand_id
1 'polypeptide(L)'
;MSTKFDAEAIKTAAGKIGGLLDDMSAFEALKHHWPNAGKFKLAVWLERVVDDRRNAIVAHAEHLKLAFDEMEKKLNGIATDFQNADGDNAQAIGKAMSELEGAVVGAVHTFDGKTESEQHNYTPDTTHTGANSDSPTDGDGYNDNLTTPVTT
;
A
#
# COMPACT_ATOMS: atom_id res chain seq x y z
N MET A 1 14.37 -5.58 -14.03
CA MET A 1 14.91 -4.92 -12.82
C MET A 1 13.73 -4.80 -11.85
N SER A 2 13.71 -5.58 -10.77
CA SER A 2 12.60 -5.56 -9.80
C SER A 2 13.01 -4.61 -8.67
N THR A 3 12.32 -3.49 -8.55
CA THR A 3 12.45 -2.58 -7.41
C THR A 3 11.67 -3.17 -6.24
N LYS A 4 12.38 -3.73 -5.26
CA LYS A 4 11.80 -4.10 -3.96
C LYS A 4 11.60 -2.81 -3.16
N PHE A 5 10.34 -2.48 -2.91
CA PHE A 5 9.96 -1.38 -2.03
C PHE A 5 9.64 -1.92 -0.63
N ASP A 6 10.23 -1.34 0.39
CA ASP A 6 9.99 -1.69 1.80
C ASP A 6 9.59 -0.43 2.57
N ALA A 7 8.27 -0.22 2.65
CA ALA A 7 7.68 0.92 3.32
C ALA A 7 8.07 1.00 4.80
N GLU A 8 8.15 -0.15 5.47
CA GLU A 8 8.41 -0.23 6.91
C GLU A 8 9.88 0.08 7.22
N ALA A 9 10.80 -0.37 6.36
CA ALA A 9 12.21 0.02 6.45
C ALA A 9 12.37 1.55 6.28
N ILE A 10 11.64 2.16 5.33
CA ILE A 10 11.69 3.62 5.10
C ILE A 10 11.11 4.38 6.29
N LYS A 11 9.95 3.98 6.82
CA LYS A 11 9.34 4.60 8.02
C LYS A 11 10.25 4.46 9.25
N THR A 12 10.88 3.29 9.41
CA THR A 12 11.85 3.07 10.49
C THR A 12 13.06 3.99 10.37
N ALA A 13 13.61 4.14 9.15
CA ALA A 13 14.70 5.07 8.90
C ALA A 13 14.28 6.53 9.13
N ALA A 14 13.07 6.90 8.71
CA ALA A 14 12.49 8.22 8.92
C ALA A 14 12.43 8.57 10.41
N GLY A 15 11.84 7.69 11.23
CA GLY A 15 11.76 7.91 12.68
C GLY A 15 13.12 7.96 13.36
N LYS A 16 14.09 7.14 12.91
CA LYS A 16 15.47 7.23 13.41
C LYS A 16 16.12 8.57 13.09
N ILE A 17 15.91 9.11 11.89
CA ILE A 17 16.45 10.41 11.47
C ILE A 17 15.81 11.56 12.26
N GLY A 18 14.48 11.58 12.35
CA GLY A 18 13.76 12.61 13.12
C GLY A 18 14.16 12.63 14.61
N GLY A 19 14.39 11.45 15.17
CA GLY A 19 14.80 11.27 16.56
C GLY A 19 16.26 11.62 16.88
N LEU A 20 17.12 11.89 15.90
CA LEU A 20 18.56 12.17 16.13
C LEU A 20 18.80 13.41 17.01
N LEU A 21 17.86 14.34 17.03
CA LEU A 21 17.94 15.60 17.77
C LEU A 21 16.72 15.82 18.67
N ASP A 22 16.11 14.76 19.19
CA ASP A 22 15.04 14.89 20.18
C ASP A 22 15.57 15.41 21.53
N ASP A 23 16.79 15.01 21.90
CA ASP A 23 17.49 15.57 23.05
C ASP A 23 18.31 16.80 22.65
N MET A 24 17.69 17.97 22.81
CA MET A 24 18.33 19.28 22.61
C MET A 24 18.95 19.85 23.90
N SER A 25 18.95 19.10 25.02
CA SER A 25 19.31 19.63 26.34
C SER A 25 20.72 20.23 26.41
N ALA A 26 21.68 19.65 25.68
CA ALA A 26 23.04 20.18 25.60
C ALA A 26 23.10 21.56 24.92
N PHE A 27 22.26 21.79 23.90
CA PHE A 27 22.16 23.08 23.20
C PHE A 27 21.37 24.10 24.02
N GLU A 28 20.33 23.66 24.73
CA GLU A 28 19.59 24.50 25.68
C GLU A 28 20.46 24.96 26.85
N ALA A 29 21.34 24.08 27.36
CA ALA A 29 22.31 24.43 28.39
C ALA A 29 23.27 25.54 27.92
N LEU A 30 23.63 25.56 26.63
CA LEU A 30 24.44 26.62 26.03
C LEU A 30 23.69 27.96 25.96
N LYS A 31 22.35 27.99 26.01
CA LYS A 31 21.60 29.26 26.03
C LYS A 31 21.74 29.99 27.36
N HIS A 32 21.98 29.28 28.47
CA HIS A 32 22.02 29.85 29.82
C HIS A 32 23.42 30.35 30.24
N HIS A 33 23.44 31.59 30.75
CA HIS A 33 24.49 32.23 31.57
C HIS A 33 25.94 32.28 31.03
N TRP A 34 26.51 33.49 30.97
CA TRP A 34 27.93 33.70 30.61
C TRP A 34 28.87 33.74 31.81
N PRO A 35 30.15 33.37 31.61
CA PRO A 35 31.21 33.79 32.50
C PRO A 35 31.49 35.28 32.30
N ASN A 36 31.51 36.04 33.41
CA ASN A 36 32.04 37.41 33.43
C ASN A 36 33.57 37.32 33.43
N ALA A 37 34.20 37.58 32.29
CA ALA A 37 35.66 37.57 32.10
C ALA A 37 36.31 38.88 32.60
N GLY A 38 35.52 39.85 33.05
CA GLY A 38 35.97 41.15 33.56
C GLY A 38 35.75 42.30 32.57
N LYS A 39 36.01 43.53 33.03
CA LYS A 39 35.66 44.76 32.30
C LYS A 39 36.76 45.33 31.39
N PHE A 40 37.89 44.65 31.25
CA PHE A 40 38.98 45.12 30.39
C PHE A 40 38.74 44.73 28.92
N LYS A 41 39.28 45.52 27.99
CA LYS A 41 38.97 45.41 26.55
C LYS A 41 39.13 43.99 25.97
N LEU A 42 40.17 43.26 26.39
CA LEU A 42 40.40 41.88 25.94
C LEU A 42 39.37 40.89 26.50
N ALA A 43 38.93 41.06 27.76
CA ALA A 43 37.87 40.24 28.34
C ALA A 43 36.54 40.44 27.62
N VAL A 44 36.14 41.70 27.36
CA VAL A 44 34.93 42.03 26.61
C VAL A 44 34.98 41.47 25.18
N TRP A 45 36.15 41.52 24.54
CA TRP A 45 36.32 40.91 23.22
C TRP A 45 36.17 39.39 23.27
N LEU A 46 36.76 38.72 24.26
CA LEU A 46 36.67 37.28 24.43
C LEU A 46 35.23 36.83 24.73
N GLU A 47 34.51 37.54 25.60
CA GLU A 47 33.09 37.31 25.87
C GLU A 47 32.27 37.37 24.58
N ARG A 48 32.49 38.40 23.75
CA ARG A 48 31.77 38.56 22.47
C ARG A 48 32.07 37.43 21.48
N VAL A 49 33.33 36.97 21.40
CA VAL A 49 33.70 35.85 20.52
C VAL A 49 33.05 34.56 21.00
N VAL A 50 33.10 34.27 22.30
CA VAL A 50 32.48 33.07 22.88
C VAL A 50 30.97 33.09 22.70
N ASP A 51 30.34 34.25 22.91
CA ASP A 51 28.91 34.43 22.68
C ASP A 51 28.52 34.18 21.22
N ASP A 52 29.22 34.80 20.26
CA ASP A 52 28.97 34.60 18.83
C ASP A 52 29.07 33.13 18.42
N ARG A 53 30.12 32.42 18.88
CA ARG A 53 30.29 30.99 18.59
C ARG A 53 29.19 30.14 19.21
N ARG A 54 28.81 30.42 20.45
CA ARG A 54 27.73 29.72 21.16
C ARG A 54 26.39 29.89 20.46
N ASN A 55 26.04 31.13 20.11
CA ASN A 55 24.80 31.42 19.38
C ASN A 55 24.78 30.73 18.02
N ALA A 56 25.93 30.69 17.32
CA ALA A 56 26.04 29.96 16.06
C ALA A 56 25.84 28.44 16.23
N ILE A 57 26.39 27.83 17.29
CA ILE A 57 26.20 26.39 17.58
C ILE A 57 24.72 26.09 17.89
N VAL A 58 24.08 26.91 18.73
CA VAL A 58 22.67 26.75 19.08
C VAL A 58 21.78 26.87 17.83
N ALA A 59 21.98 27.92 17.02
CA ALA A 59 21.21 28.11 15.79
C ALA A 59 21.42 26.97 14.79
N HIS A 60 22.64 26.46 14.67
CA HIS A 60 22.94 25.33 13.79
C HIS A 60 22.23 24.05 14.25
N ALA A 61 22.16 23.80 15.56
CA ALA A 61 21.43 22.66 16.11
C ALA A 61 19.92 22.76 15.85
N GLU A 62 19.33 23.96 16.03
CA GLU A 62 17.93 24.22 15.72
C GLU A 62 17.62 24.01 14.23
N HIS A 63 18.48 24.49 13.33
CA HIS A 63 18.35 24.24 11.89
C HIS A 63 18.45 22.76 11.54
N LEU A 64 19.37 22.03 12.19
CA LEU A 64 19.55 20.61 11.94
C LEU A 64 18.33 19.80 12.43
N LYS A 65 17.73 20.17 13.57
CA LYS A 65 16.47 19.57 14.05
C LYS A 65 15.33 19.79 13.04
N LEU A 66 15.17 21.01 12.53
CA LEU A 66 14.17 21.30 11.49
C LEU A 66 14.39 20.45 10.22
N ALA A 67 15.64 20.31 9.78
CA ALA A 67 15.97 19.49 8.62
C ALA A 67 15.65 18.00 8.84
N PHE A 68 15.93 17.47 10.04
CA PHE A 68 15.63 16.09 10.40
C PHE A 68 14.13 15.82 10.49
N ASP A 69 13.37 16.74 11.08
CA ASP A 69 11.89 16.65 11.15
C ASP A 69 11.27 16.70 9.75
N GLU A 70 11.78 17.54 8.85
CA GLU A 70 11.28 17.61 7.47
C GLU A 70 11.64 16.35 6.68
N MET A 71 12.84 15.81 6.85
CA MET A 71 13.23 14.53 6.24
C MET A 71 12.35 13.38 6.73
N GLU A 72 12.06 13.30 8.03
CA GLU A 72 11.14 12.31 8.57
C GLU A 72 9.77 12.40 7.89
N LYS A 73 9.18 13.61 7.83
CA LYS A 73 7.88 13.83 7.17
C LYS A 73 7.89 13.41 5.71
N LYS A 74 8.93 13.80 4.94
CA LYS A 74 9.04 13.45 3.52
C LYS A 74 9.18 11.95 3.31
N LEU A 75 10.01 11.28 4.10
CA LEU A 75 10.20 9.83 4.00
C LEU A 75 8.93 9.06 4.38
N ASN A 76 8.21 9.49 5.42
CA ASN A 76 6.91 8.92 5.78
C ASN A 76 5.85 9.17 4.70
N GLY A 77 5.86 10.34 4.06
CA GLY A 77 5.01 10.66 2.92
C GLY A 77 5.27 9.72 1.74
N ILE A 78 6.54 9.60 1.32
CA ILE A 78 6.95 8.66 0.27
C ILE A 78 6.53 7.22 0.62
N ALA A 79 6.74 6.80 1.88
CA ALA A 79 6.37 5.46 2.32
C ALA A 79 4.86 5.19 2.15
N THR A 80 4.05 6.19 2.50
CA THR A 80 2.59 6.13 2.42
C THR A 80 2.11 6.15 0.96
N ASP A 81 2.69 7.01 0.13
CA ASP A 81 2.30 7.16 -1.28
C ASP A 81 2.53 5.85 -2.06
N PHE A 82 3.66 5.18 -1.83
CA PHE A 82 3.92 3.88 -2.45
C PHE A 82 3.01 2.76 -1.92
N GLN A 83 2.70 2.74 -0.61
CA GLN A 83 1.74 1.78 -0.06
C GLN A 83 0.35 1.95 -0.68
N ASN A 84 -0.09 3.20 -0.88
CA ASN A 84 -1.36 3.49 -1.53
C ASN A 84 -1.34 3.04 -2.99
N ALA A 85 -0.27 3.36 -3.75
CA ALA A 85 -0.15 2.93 -5.14
C ALA A 85 -0.14 1.40 -5.30
N ASP A 86 0.54 0.68 -4.41
CA ASP A 86 0.51 -0.80 -4.40
C ASP A 86 -0.88 -1.32 -4.04
N GLY A 87 -1.58 -0.69 -3.10
CA GLY A 87 -2.96 -1.02 -2.72
C GLY A 87 -3.95 -0.83 -3.88
N ASP A 88 -3.88 0.32 -4.56
CA ASP A 88 -4.72 0.63 -5.73
C ASP A 88 -4.46 -0.36 -6.87
N ASN A 89 -3.20 -0.69 -7.12
CA ASN A 89 -2.82 -1.69 -8.12
C ASN A 89 -3.36 -3.09 -7.75
N ALA A 90 -3.25 -3.51 -6.49
CA ALA A 90 -3.79 -4.77 -6.02
C ALA A 90 -5.32 -4.83 -6.17
N GLN A 91 -6.02 -3.73 -5.87
CA GLN A 91 -7.47 -3.64 -6.06
C GLN A 91 -7.86 -3.73 -7.55
N ALA A 92 -7.14 -3.05 -8.44
CA ALA A 92 -7.39 -3.11 -9.88
C ALA A 92 -7.17 -4.53 -10.44
N ILE A 93 -6.11 -5.22 -10.00
CA ILE A 93 -5.86 -6.62 -10.36
C ILE A 93 -6.98 -7.53 -9.85
N GLY A 94 -7.39 -7.38 -8.59
CA GLY A 94 -8.50 -8.15 -8.02
C GLY A 94 -9.80 -7.97 -8.80
N LYS A 95 -10.13 -6.73 -9.18
CA LYS A 95 -11.28 -6.43 -10.03
C LYS A 95 -11.17 -7.09 -11.40
N ALA A 96 -10.03 -6.98 -12.06
CA ALA A 96 -9.79 -7.62 -13.35
C ALA A 96 -9.89 -9.16 -13.26
N MET A 97 -9.46 -9.76 -12.15
CA MET A 97 -9.62 -11.20 -11.90
C MET A 97 -11.09 -11.59 -11.71
N SER A 98 -11.87 -10.83 -10.95
CA SER A 98 -13.31 -11.09 -10.78
C SER A 98 -14.08 -10.92 -12.09
N GLU A 99 -13.73 -9.90 -12.90
CA GLU A 99 -14.31 -9.71 -14.23
C GLU A 99 -13.95 -10.87 -15.17
N LEU A 100 -12.71 -11.35 -15.12
CA LEU A 100 -12.26 -12.52 -15.89
C LEU A 100 -13.00 -13.79 -15.46
N GLU A 101 -13.15 -14.05 -14.16
CA GLU A 101 -13.89 -15.19 -13.63
C GLU A 101 -15.34 -15.18 -14.11
N GLY A 102 -16.02 -14.03 -14.01
CA GLY A 102 -17.38 -13.88 -14.52
C GLY A 102 -17.48 -14.11 -16.03
N ALA A 103 -16.52 -13.61 -16.81
CA ALA A 103 -16.47 -13.83 -18.25
C ALA A 103 -16.25 -15.31 -18.62
N VAL A 104 -15.38 -16.01 -17.89
CA VAL A 104 -15.14 -17.45 -18.08
C VAL A 104 -16.38 -18.26 -17.74
N VAL A 105 -17.02 -18.01 -16.59
CA VAL A 105 -18.26 -18.70 -16.19
C VAL A 105 -19.37 -18.46 -17.21
N GLY A 106 -19.55 -17.23 -17.68
CA GLY A 106 -20.54 -16.92 -18.72
C GLY A 106 -20.24 -17.61 -20.06
N ALA A 107 -18.96 -17.69 -20.45
CA ALA A 107 -18.55 -18.38 -21.66
C ALA A 107 -18.76 -19.91 -21.55
N VAL A 108 -18.48 -20.50 -20.39
CA VAL A 108 -18.75 -21.93 -20.11
C VAL A 108 -20.25 -22.21 -20.20
N HIS A 109 -21.10 -21.47 -19.49
CA HIS A 109 -22.56 -21.64 -19.61
C HIS A 109 -23.08 -21.48 -21.05
N THR A 110 -22.52 -20.52 -21.79
CA THR A 110 -22.88 -20.34 -23.21
C THR A 110 -22.44 -21.53 -24.07
N PHE A 111 -21.28 -22.10 -23.78
CA PHE A 111 -20.76 -23.27 -24.47
C PHE A 111 -21.56 -24.53 -24.13
N ASP A 112 -21.91 -24.71 -22.86
CA ASP A 112 -22.73 -25.82 -22.38
C ASP A 112 -24.11 -25.79 -23.04
N GLY A 113 -24.80 -24.64 -23.00
CA GLY A 113 -26.11 -24.49 -23.67
C GLY A 113 -26.05 -24.66 -25.19
N LYS A 114 -24.95 -24.27 -25.85
CA LYS A 114 -24.76 -24.58 -27.29
C LYS A 114 -24.56 -26.07 -27.53
N THR A 115 -23.78 -26.73 -26.68
CA THR A 115 -23.50 -28.17 -26.79
C THR A 115 -24.77 -28.98 -26.60
N GLU A 116 -25.58 -28.64 -25.59
CA GLU A 116 -26.92 -29.19 -25.39
C GLU A 116 -27.81 -28.97 -26.62
N SER A 117 -27.84 -27.73 -27.13
CA SER A 117 -28.62 -27.34 -28.32
C SER A 117 -28.27 -28.17 -29.56
N GLU A 118 -26.98 -28.41 -29.81
CA GLU A 118 -26.48 -29.13 -30.98
C GLU A 118 -26.59 -30.65 -30.86
N GLN A 119 -26.43 -31.20 -29.65
CA GLN A 119 -26.40 -32.65 -29.43
C GLN A 119 -27.77 -33.25 -29.06
N HIS A 120 -28.77 -32.41 -28.78
CA HIS A 120 -30.10 -32.84 -28.35
C HIS A 120 -30.11 -33.77 -27.12
N ASN A 121 -29.09 -33.65 -26.26
CA ASN A 121 -28.84 -34.52 -25.12
C ASN A 121 -29.62 -34.05 -23.87
N TYR A 122 -30.95 -33.96 -23.99
CA TYR A 122 -31.82 -33.49 -22.90
C TYR A 122 -32.53 -34.66 -22.22
N THR A 123 -32.58 -34.65 -20.89
CA THR A 123 -33.37 -35.63 -20.13
C THR A 123 -34.87 -35.46 -20.42
N PRO A 124 -35.56 -36.47 -21.00
CA PRO A 124 -36.99 -36.39 -21.26
C PRO A 124 -37.80 -36.42 -19.95
N ASP A 125 -38.49 -35.35 -19.57
CA ASP A 125 -39.41 -35.35 -18.42
C ASP A 125 -40.86 -35.47 -18.90
N THR A 126 -41.27 -36.72 -19.08
CA THR A 126 -42.66 -37.10 -19.39
C THR A 126 -43.71 -36.59 -18.40
N THR A 127 -43.31 -36.09 -17.22
CA THR A 127 -44.19 -35.55 -16.19
C THR A 127 -44.23 -34.02 -16.12
N HIS A 128 -43.27 -33.33 -16.75
CA HIS A 128 -43.11 -31.86 -16.74
C HIS A 128 -43.11 -31.26 -15.32
N THR A 129 -42.50 -31.96 -14.36
CA THR A 129 -42.51 -31.56 -12.95
C THR A 129 -41.23 -30.86 -12.51
N GLY A 130 -40.13 -30.99 -13.26
CA GLY A 130 -38.86 -30.32 -12.99
C GLY A 130 -38.76 -28.94 -13.65
N ALA A 131 -38.08 -28.00 -12.98
CA ALA A 131 -37.86 -26.63 -13.47
C ALA A 131 -37.08 -26.56 -14.82
N ASN A 132 -36.43 -27.66 -15.20
CA ASN A 132 -35.57 -27.79 -16.39
C ASN A 132 -36.00 -28.94 -17.31
N SER A 133 -37.22 -29.46 -17.13
CA SER A 133 -37.79 -30.52 -17.96
C SER A 133 -37.77 -30.17 -19.45
N ASP A 134 -37.18 -31.03 -20.28
CA ASP A 134 -37.11 -30.88 -21.75
C ASP A 134 -36.51 -29.52 -22.20
N SER A 135 -35.71 -28.88 -21.35
CA SER A 135 -35.21 -27.52 -21.59
C SER A 135 -33.84 -27.56 -22.25
N PRO A 136 -33.69 -26.98 -23.46
CA PRO A 136 -32.40 -26.94 -24.14
C PRO A 136 -31.43 -25.88 -23.62
N THR A 137 -31.69 -25.33 -22.44
CA THR A 137 -30.98 -24.16 -21.90
C THR A 137 -30.84 -24.21 -20.38
N ASP A 138 -30.84 -25.38 -19.76
CA ASP A 138 -30.63 -25.49 -18.32
C ASP A 138 -29.15 -25.38 -17.92
N GLY A 139 -28.24 -25.63 -18.87
CA GLY A 139 -26.84 -25.24 -18.80
C GLY A 139 -26.01 -26.09 -17.85
N ASP A 140 -26.34 -27.38 -17.74
CA ASP A 140 -25.54 -28.37 -16.99
C ASP A 140 -24.61 -29.22 -17.87
N GLY A 141 -24.75 -29.08 -19.19
CA GLY A 141 -23.93 -29.57 -20.28
C GLY A 141 -23.98 -31.07 -20.53
N TYR A 142 -24.41 -31.88 -19.55
CA TYR A 142 -24.07 -33.31 -19.53
C TYR A 142 -25.11 -34.23 -18.88
N ASN A 143 -26.20 -33.76 -18.28
CA ASN A 143 -27.18 -34.68 -17.68
C ASN A 143 -28.19 -35.18 -18.70
N ASP A 144 -27.84 -36.31 -19.31
CA ASP A 144 -28.84 -37.18 -19.92
C ASP A 144 -29.07 -38.43 -19.08
N ASN A 145 -30.32 -38.87 -19.08
CA ASN A 145 -30.74 -40.07 -18.41
C ASN A 145 -30.19 -41.30 -19.16
N LEU A 146 -29.08 -41.85 -18.66
CA LEU A 146 -28.43 -43.09 -19.15
C LEU A 146 -29.33 -44.35 -19.14
N THR A 147 -30.59 -44.25 -18.72
CA THR A 147 -31.54 -45.37 -18.71
C THR A 147 -32.42 -45.45 -19.96
N THR A 148 -32.34 -44.48 -20.87
CA THR A 148 -33.12 -44.48 -22.13
C THR A 148 -32.37 -45.23 -23.24
N PRO A 149 -32.97 -46.26 -23.89
CA PRO A 149 -32.29 -47.00 -24.95
C PRO A 149 -32.05 -46.12 -26.18
N VAL A 150 -30.82 -46.12 -26.70
CA VAL A 150 -30.48 -45.45 -27.96
C VAL A 150 -31.20 -46.17 -29.11
N THR A 151 -32.23 -45.55 -29.69
CA THR A 151 -32.86 -46.02 -30.92
C THR A 151 -32.16 -45.42 -32.13
N THR A 152 -31.58 -46.29 -32.96
CA THR A 152 -30.97 -45.99 -34.27
C THR A 152 -32.00 -45.59 -35.31
#